data_AF-A0A496RL91-F1
#
_entry.id   AF-A0A496RL91-F1
#
_cell.length_a   1.000
_cell.length_b   1.000
_cell.length_c   1.000
_cell.angle_alpha   90.00
_cell.angle_beta   90.00
_cell.angle_gamma   90.00
#
_symmetry.space_group_name_H-M   'P 1'
#
loop_
_entity.id
_entity.type
_entity.pdbx_description
1 polymer ?
#
loop_
_entity_poly.entity_id
_entity_poly.type
_entity_poly.pdbx_seq_one_letter_code
_entity_poly.pdbx_strand_id
1 'polypeptide(L)'
;MDKEILFEDLKQPQDLFLLKDHLRELYRLIERRYISVDFSATPTFDCDEGDIFKITLTGNITGITLKNAYQGRTITIIFLQDAIGSRTVAGWASNVKLAGAAFTVTSTASVYSAITLTYTGSVWVEVARSLDIR
;
A
#
# COMPACT_ATOMS: atom_id res chain seq x y z
N MET A 1 12.78 -20.77 -3.68
CA MET A 1 13.70 -20.99 -2.55
C MET A 1 14.89 -20.11 -2.85
N ASP A 2 14.89 -18.91 -2.29
CA ASP A 2 15.88 -17.88 -2.57
C ASP A 2 17.25 -18.38 -2.14
N LYS A 3 18.08 -18.71 -3.12
CA LYS A 3 19.47 -19.09 -2.88
C LYS A 3 20.26 -17.80 -2.77
N GLU A 4 20.72 -17.50 -1.57
CA GLU A 4 21.74 -16.47 -1.33
C GLU A 4 22.95 -16.76 -2.22
N ILE A 5 23.31 -15.82 -3.11
CA ILE A 5 24.49 -15.95 -3.99
C ILE A 5 25.60 -15.16 -3.33
N LEU A 6 26.67 -15.84 -2.90
CA LEU A 6 27.83 -15.18 -2.33
C LEU A 6 28.76 -14.72 -3.46
N PHE A 7 29.47 -13.59 -3.26
CA PHE A 7 30.41 -13.08 -4.27
C PHE A 7 31.50 -14.09 -4.65
N GLU A 8 31.83 -15.01 -3.74
CA GLU A 8 32.79 -16.09 -3.96
C GLU A 8 32.31 -17.16 -4.96
N ASP A 9 31.01 -17.22 -5.25
CA ASP A 9 30.41 -18.14 -6.22
C ASP A 9 30.50 -17.61 -7.66
N LEU A 10 30.90 -16.35 -7.86
CA LEU A 10 31.00 -15.70 -9.17
C LEU A 10 32.34 -16.00 -9.83
N LYS A 11 32.49 -17.20 -10.40
CA LYS A 11 33.78 -17.70 -10.91
C LYS A 11 33.90 -17.61 -12.42
N GLN A 12 32.80 -17.41 -13.13
CA GLN A 12 32.75 -17.39 -14.59
C GLN A 12 31.91 -16.21 -15.11
N PRO A 13 32.15 -15.71 -16.34
CA PRO A 13 31.45 -14.54 -16.88
C PRO A 13 29.92 -14.66 -16.90
N GLN A 14 29.38 -15.87 -17.07
CA GLN A 14 27.94 -16.13 -17.02
C GLN A 14 27.32 -15.96 -15.61
N ASP A 15 28.12 -16.04 -14.54
CA ASP A 15 27.64 -15.84 -13.18
C ASP A 15 27.28 -14.36 -12.93
N LEU A 16 27.86 -13.45 -13.72
CA LEU A 16 27.52 -12.03 -13.69
C LEU A 16 26.06 -11.77 -14.13
N PHE A 17 25.51 -12.62 -15.01
CA PHE A 17 24.11 -12.54 -15.41
C PHE A 17 23.17 -12.92 -14.25
N LEU A 18 23.51 -13.99 -13.53
CA LEU A 18 22.80 -14.43 -12.32
C LEU A 18 22.87 -13.37 -11.21
N LEU A 19 24.04 -12.76 -11.01
CA LEU A 19 24.19 -11.64 -10.07
C LEU A 19 23.32 -10.45 -10.47
N LYS A 20 23.30 -10.07 -11.75
CA LYS A 20 22.49 -8.95 -12.24
C LYS A 20 21.00 -9.17 -12.02
N ASP A 21 20.52 -10.39 -12.27
CA ASP A 21 19.12 -10.75 -12.05
C ASP A 21 18.77 -10.82 -10.57
N HIS A 22 19.65 -11.38 -9.72
CA HIS A 22 19.45 -11.38 -8.27
C HIS A 22 19.49 -9.95 -7.71
N LEU A 23 20.44 -9.11 -8.12
CA LEU A 23 20.47 -7.70 -7.73
C LEU A 23 19.21 -6.98 -8.20
N ARG A 24 18.69 -7.27 -9.40
CA ARG A 24 17.41 -6.70 -9.87
C ARG A 24 16.25 -7.09 -8.94
N GLU A 25 16.18 -8.34 -8.50
CA GLU A 25 15.16 -8.78 -7.53
C GLU A 25 15.37 -8.19 -6.13
N LEU A 26 16.63 -8.05 -5.67
CA LEU A 26 16.92 -7.36 -4.42
C LEU A 26 16.51 -5.88 -4.50
N TYR A 27 16.84 -5.19 -5.58
CA TYR A 27 16.42 -3.80 -5.82
C TYR A 27 14.90 -3.66 -5.82
N ARG A 28 14.19 -4.62 -6.42
CA ARG A 28 12.72 -4.68 -6.41
C ARG A 28 12.13 -4.79 -5.00
N LEU A 29 12.87 -5.36 -4.05
CA LEU A 29 12.48 -5.41 -2.63
C LEU A 29 12.71 -4.09 -1.90
N ILE A 30 13.62 -3.23 -2.38
CA ILE A 30 13.93 -1.90 -1.80
C ILE A 30 13.09 -0.78 -2.43
N GLU A 31 12.60 -0.99 -3.65
CA GLU A 31 11.69 -0.04 -4.32
C GLU A 31 10.32 -0.03 -3.65
N ARG A 32 9.71 1.15 -3.53
CA ARG A 32 8.32 1.28 -3.05
C ARG A 32 7.39 0.53 -4.00
N ARG A 33 6.79 -0.54 -3.52
CA ARG A 33 5.92 -1.40 -4.34
C ARG A 33 4.50 -0.83 -4.41
N TYR A 34 3.98 -0.73 -5.63
CA TYR A 34 2.62 -0.32 -5.95
C TYR A 34 1.74 -1.56 -6.15
N ILE A 35 0.65 -1.66 -5.39
CA ILE A 35 -0.26 -2.79 -5.38
C ILE A 35 -1.65 -2.34 -5.78
N SER A 36 -2.22 -2.99 -6.79
CA SER A 36 -3.64 -2.87 -7.12
C SER A 36 -4.42 -3.87 -6.26
N VAL A 37 -5.29 -3.36 -5.40
CA VAL A 37 -6.10 -4.15 -4.48
C VAL A 37 -7.49 -4.33 -5.10
N ASP A 38 -7.92 -5.58 -5.23
CA ASP A 38 -9.28 -5.90 -5.67
C ASP A 38 -10.31 -5.42 -4.65
N PHE A 39 -11.45 -4.96 -5.16
CA PHE A 39 -12.49 -4.45 -4.29
C PHE A 39 -13.08 -5.57 -3.40
N SER A 40 -13.22 -5.26 -2.12
CA SER A 40 -14.10 -5.94 -1.19
C SER A 40 -14.68 -4.92 -0.22
N ALA A 41 -15.75 -5.27 0.52
CA ALA A 41 -16.27 -4.40 1.58
C ALA A 41 -15.33 -4.31 2.79
N THR A 42 -14.38 -5.25 2.92
CA THR A 42 -13.41 -5.33 4.02
C THR A 42 -11.98 -5.60 3.52
N PRO A 43 -11.37 -4.69 2.73
CA PRO A 43 -10.07 -4.94 2.13
C PRO A 43 -8.96 -5.05 3.18
N THR A 44 -7.94 -5.81 2.82
CA THR A 44 -6.69 -5.92 3.57
C THR A 44 -5.58 -5.23 2.80
N PHE A 45 -4.82 -4.39 3.48
CA PHE A 45 -3.60 -3.77 2.95
C PHE A 45 -2.39 -4.38 3.71
N ASP A 46 -1.60 -5.18 3.00
CA ASP A 46 -0.47 -5.92 3.54
C ASP A 46 0.84 -5.18 3.29
N CYS A 47 1.49 -4.72 4.37
CA CYS A 47 2.74 -3.96 4.27
C CYS A 47 3.91 -4.77 3.69
N ASP A 48 3.84 -6.11 3.69
CA ASP A 48 4.86 -6.97 3.08
C ASP A 48 4.75 -7.01 1.55
N GLU A 49 3.56 -6.74 1.02
CA GLU A 49 3.28 -6.69 -0.41
C GLU A 49 3.69 -5.35 -1.01
N GLY A 50 3.44 -4.23 -0.31
CA GLY A 50 3.89 -2.93 -0.77
C GLY A 50 3.68 -1.74 0.15
N ASP A 51 3.91 -0.57 -0.44
CA ASP A 51 3.89 0.74 0.22
C ASP A 51 2.74 1.62 -0.28
N ILE A 52 2.32 1.39 -1.52
CA ILE A 52 1.29 2.17 -2.18
C ILE A 52 0.21 1.20 -2.64
N PHE A 53 -1.01 1.41 -2.17
CA PHE A 53 -2.15 0.57 -2.52
C PHE A 53 -3.16 1.40 -3.29
N LYS A 54 -3.66 0.90 -4.42
CA LYS A 54 -4.80 1.49 -5.12
C LYS A 54 -5.98 0.53 -5.08
N ILE A 55 -7.15 1.04 -4.72
CA ILE A 55 -8.42 0.32 -4.79
C ILE A 55 -9.44 1.17 -5.54
N THR A 56 -10.14 0.55 -6.50
CA THR A 56 -11.29 1.16 -7.16
C THR A 56 -12.55 0.78 -6.37
N LEU A 57 -13.30 1.78 -5.92
CA LEU A 57 -14.50 1.62 -5.12
C LEU A 57 -15.69 1.29 -6.04
N THR A 58 -16.11 0.02 -6.06
CA THR A 58 -17.36 -0.41 -6.74
C THR A 58 -18.54 -0.53 -5.78
N GLY A 59 -18.29 -0.35 -4.49
CA GLY A 59 -19.26 -0.35 -3.39
C GLY A 59 -18.69 0.35 -2.17
N ASN A 60 -19.43 0.34 -1.06
CA ASN A 60 -18.96 0.92 0.20
C ASN A 60 -17.97 -0.03 0.90
N ILE A 61 -16.88 0.54 1.41
CA ILE A 61 -15.98 -0.14 2.35
C ILE A 61 -16.53 0.08 3.77
N THR A 62 -16.75 -1.01 4.50
CA THR A 62 -17.28 -1.02 5.87
C THR A 62 -16.28 -1.52 6.91
N GLY A 63 -15.10 -1.96 6.48
CA GLY A 63 -14.00 -2.37 7.36
C GLY A 63 -12.66 -2.27 6.63
N ILE A 64 -11.57 -1.99 7.34
CA ILE A 64 -10.22 -1.99 6.77
C ILE A 64 -9.28 -2.74 7.69
N THR A 65 -8.49 -3.66 7.11
CA THR A 65 -7.41 -4.34 7.81
C THR A 65 -6.06 -3.85 7.32
N LEU A 66 -5.23 -3.36 8.24
CA LEU A 66 -3.81 -3.05 7.99
C LEU A 66 -2.97 -4.07 8.76
N LYS A 67 -2.11 -4.82 8.07
CA LYS A 67 -1.30 -5.88 8.72
C LYS A 67 0.17 -5.83 8.31
N ASN A 68 0.98 -6.60 9.03
CA ASN A 68 2.44 -6.74 8.82
C ASN A 68 3.21 -5.41 8.89
N ALA A 69 2.71 -4.46 9.68
CA ALA A 69 3.37 -3.18 9.87
C ALA A 69 4.54 -3.31 10.85
N TYR A 70 5.66 -2.66 10.53
CA TYR A 70 6.77 -2.44 11.46
C TYR A 70 6.90 -0.96 11.80
N GLN A 71 7.53 -0.64 12.93
CA GLN A 71 7.68 0.74 13.40
C GLN A 71 8.37 1.61 12.33
N GLY A 72 7.79 2.77 12.03
CA GLY A 72 8.26 3.70 11.00
C GLY A 72 7.75 3.38 9.58
N ARG A 73 7.06 2.25 9.38
CA ARG A 73 6.45 1.91 8.08
C ARG A 73 5.43 2.97 7.69
N THR A 74 5.56 3.49 6.48
CA THR A 74 4.64 4.47 5.91
C THR A 74 4.00 3.92 4.66
N ILE A 75 2.66 3.93 4.61
CA ILE A 75 1.89 3.46 3.46
C ILE A 75 1.01 4.58 2.93
N THR A 76 0.68 4.52 1.64
CA THR A 76 -0.34 5.37 1.01
C THR A 76 -1.42 4.51 0.41
N ILE A 77 -2.68 4.80 0.76
CA ILE A 77 -3.84 4.14 0.19
C ILE A 77 -4.56 5.15 -0.70
N ILE A 78 -4.73 4.79 -1.96
CA ILE A 78 -5.38 5.56 -3.02
C ILE A 78 -6.72 4.90 -3.30
N PHE A 79 -7.79 5.64 -3.05
CA PHE A 79 -9.15 5.27 -3.36
C PHE A 79 -9.57 5.98 -4.66
N LEU A 80 -10.08 5.23 -5.62
CA LEU A 80 -10.69 5.75 -6.84
C LEU A 80 -12.19 5.49 -6.80
N GLN A 81 -13.01 6.52 -6.95
CA GLN A 81 -14.45 6.33 -7.18
C GLN A 81 -14.67 5.60 -8.52
N ASP A 82 -15.65 4.69 -8.57
CA ASP A 82 -16.14 4.14 -9.83
C ASP A 82 -16.78 5.24 -10.72
N ALA A 83 -17.27 4.84 -11.90
CA ALA A 83 -17.93 5.74 -12.83
C ALA A 83 -19.28 6.30 -12.32
N ILE A 84 -19.77 5.84 -11.16
CA ILE A 84 -21.02 6.30 -10.54
C ILE A 84 -20.72 7.31 -9.42
N GLY A 85 -19.69 7.06 -8.62
CA GLY A 85 -19.34 7.85 -7.45
C GLY A 85 -20.17 7.50 -6.22
N SER A 86 -20.07 8.36 -5.20
CA SER A 86 -20.79 8.25 -3.92
C SER A 86 -20.50 6.99 -3.11
N ARG A 87 -19.37 6.32 -3.33
CA ARG A 87 -18.90 5.24 -2.45
C ARG A 87 -18.24 5.82 -1.21
N THR A 88 -18.40 5.13 -0.09
CA THR A 88 -17.86 5.55 1.21
C THR A 88 -16.77 4.61 1.69
N VAL A 89 -15.90 5.14 2.54
CA VAL A 89 -14.84 4.38 3.21
C VAL A 89 -15.00 4.58 4.71
N ALA A 90 -15.36 3.50 5.40
CA ALA A 90 -15.57 3.48 6.85
C ALA A 90 -14.93 2.23 7.47
N GLY A 91 -15.10 2.07 8.79
CA GLY A 91 -14.64 0.88 9.50
C GLY A 91 -13.11 0.77 9.66
N TRP A 92 -12.45 1.92 9.80
CA TRP A 92 -11.05 1.96 10.22
C TRP A 92 -10.88 1.28 11.58
N ALA A 93 -9.84 0.46 11.73
CA ALA A 93 -9.52 -0.17 13.00
C ALA A 93 -9.24 0.88 14.10
N SER A 94 -9.49 0.52 15.36
CA SER A 94 -9.38 1.45 16.51
C SER A 94 -7.96 1.97 16.77
N ASN A 95 -6.95 1.25 16.26
CA ASN A 95 -5.54 1.63 16.29
C ASN A 95 -5.15 2.59 15.14
N VAL A 96 -6.09 3.00 14.28
CA VAL A 96 -5.88 4.03 13.26
C VAL A 96 -6.34 5.38 13.79
N LYS A 97 -5.43 6.36 13.80
CA LYS A 97 -5.65 7.72 14.26
C LYS A 97 -5.71 8.66 13.07
N LEU A 98 -6.94 9.03 12.71
CA LEU A 98 -7.24 9.93 11.61
C LEU A 98 -7.31 11.38 12.10
N ALA A 99 -6.82 12.32 11.28
CA ALA A 99 -6.98 13.74 11.56
C ALA A 99 -8.47 14.10 11.58
N GLY A 100 -8.91 14.83 12.61
CA GLY A 100 -10.34 15.14 12.80
C GLY A 100 -11.22 13.92 13.09
N ALA A 101 -10.63 12.79 13.50
CA ALA A 101 -11.29 11.52 13.82
C ALA A 101 -12.04 10.83 12.66
N ALA A 102 -11.96 11.36 11.43
CA ALA A 102 -12.61 10.79 10.27
C ALA A 102 -11.83 11.07 8.96
N PHE A 103 -12.00 10.15 8.00
CA PHE A 103 -11.55 10.30 6.63
C PHE A 103 -12.74 10.06 5.72
N THR A 104 -13.06 11.06 4.89
CA THR A 104 -14.18 11.01 3.94
C THR A 104 -13.60 11.17 2.54
N VAL A 105 -13.72 10.13 1.72
CA VAL A 105 -13.34 10.20 0.31
C VAL A 105 -14.27 11.14 -0.46
N THR A 106 -13.79 11.67 -1.58
CA THR A 106 -14.66 12.37 -2.53
C THR A 106 -15.84 11.48 -2.96
N SER A 107 -17.00 12.07 -3.18
CA SER A 107 -18.15 11.37 -3.79
C SER A 107 -18.18 11.47 -5.31
N THR A 108 -17.24 12.20 -5.93
CA THR A 108 -17.26 12.46 -7.36
C THR A 108 -16.81 11.23 -8.15
N ALA A 109 -17.62 10.78 -9.11
CA ALA A 109 -17.30 9.67 -9.99
C ALA A 109 -15.92 9.84 -10.66
N SER A 110 -15.16 8.74 -10.76
CA SER A 110 -13.83 8.70 -11.39
C SER A 110 -12.79 9.67 -10.81
N VAL A 111 -12.97 10.14 -9.58
CA VAL A 111 -12.03 11.02 -8.87
C VAL A 111 -11.32 10.27 -7.76
N TYR A 112 -10.05 10.63 -7.53
CA TYR A 112 -9.20 9.98 -6.54
C TYR A 112 -9.25 10.69 -5.18
N SER A 113 -9.07 9.92 -4.12
CA SER A 113 -8.76 10.36 -2.76
C SER A 113 -7.63 9.52 -2.21
N ALA A 114 -6.70 10.12 -1.48
CA ALA A 114 -5.54 9.43 -0.93
C ALA A 114 -5.32 9.77 0.54
N ILE A 115 -4.84 8.79 1.30
CA ILE A 115 -4.42 8.95 2.69
C ILE A 115 -3.06 8.26 2.88
N THR A 116 -2.18 8.93 3.62
CA THR A 116 -0.88 8.38 4.02
C THR A 116 -0.86 8.18 5.52
N LEU A 117 -0.48 6.97 5.92
CA LEU A 117 -0.43 6.53 7.31
C LEU A 117 0.99 6.07 7.66
N THR A 118 1.46 6.40 8.86
CA THR A 118 2.73 5.90 9.41
C THR A 118 2.46 5.11 10.69
N TYR A 119 3.01 3.91 10.78
CA TYR A 119 2.90 3.06 11.97
C TYR A 119 3.95 3.43 13.02
N THR A 120 3.51 3.69 14.25
CA THR A 120 4.40 4.11 15.35
C THR A 120 5.02 2.95 16.13
N GLY A 121 4.64 1.71 15.80
CA GLY A 121 4.89 0.52 16.63
C GLY A 121 3.68 0.09 17.47
N SER A 122 2.63 0.92 17.53
CA SER A 122 1.37 0.55 18.21
C SER A 122 0.11 1.07 17.52
N VAL A 123 0.19 2.25 16.91
CA VAL A 123 -0.93 2.87 16.20
C VAL A 123 -0.50 3.32 14.81
N TRP A 124 -1.46 3.36 13.89
CA TRP A 124 -1.31 4.05 12.63
C TRP A 124 -1.71 5.51 12.82
N VAL A 125 -0.83 6.44 12.46
CA VAL A 125 -1.11 7.86 12.50
C VAL A 125 -1.21 8.38 11.08
N GLU A 126 -2.28 9.10 10.80
CA GLU A 126 -2.38 9.84 9.57
C GLU A 126 -1.37 10.99 9.54
N VAL A 127 -0.58 11.04 8.47
CA VAL A 127 0.44 12.06 8.26
C VAL A 127 0.14 12.97 7.06
N ALA A 128 -0.70 12.52 6.13
CA ALA A 128 -1.17 13.33 5.00
C ALA A 128 -2.49 12.78 4.44
N ARG A 129 -3.28 13.67 3.82
CA ARG A 129 -4.43 13.31 2.98
C ARG A 129 -4.53 14.26 1.80
N SER A 130 -5.09 13.76 0.70
CA SER A 130 -5.44 14.55 -0.49
C SER A 130 -6.79 14.08 -1.01
N LEU A 131 -7.69 15.01 -1.32
CA LEU A 131 -9.03 14.74 -1.83
C LEU A 131 -9.22 15.40 -3.20
N ASP A 132 -10.22 14.96 -3.94
CA ASP A 132 -10.62 15.54 -5.23
C ASP A 132 -9.50 15.64 -6.29
N ILE A 133 -8.62 14.63 -6.33
CA ILE A 133 -7.51 14.56 -7.29
C ILE A 133 -8.06 14.12 -8.66
N ARG A 134 -7.82 14.93 -9.69
CA ARG A 134 -8.27 14.74 -11.08
C ARG A 134 -7.13 14.37 -12.01
#